data_AF-A0A6A6W3M8-F1
#
_entry.id   AF-A0A6A6W3M8-F1
#
_cell.length_a   1.000
_cell.length_b   1.000
_cell.length_c   1.000
_cell.angle_alpha   90.00
_cell.angle_beta   90.00
_cell.angle_gamma   90.00
#
_symmetry.space_group_name_H-M   'P 1'
#
loop_
_entity.id
_entity.type
_entity.pdbx_description
1 polymer ?
#
loop_
_entity_poly.entity_id
_entity_poly.type
_entity_poly.pdbx_seq_one_letter_code
_entity_poly.pdbx_strand_id
1 'polypeptide(L)'
;MDQFDIEAGLESYAASFDHTARNAGLNDYTKFLSTKLDRLVMAYILEAFRDLGVDLRFFGSGERVPNFVVLPRFLKIRTRLWDIVESNGLIRRSTAGVMVRTASSAHARPSSELHEKLLREYPNYAAELRLLQLTGPKLAKCMRGLEDPEELLFGSEEAQNIVEAFEYSSPLASTMKDQLVTFVASTLQSYDSQSTATLEILEIGAETGHCTDRMLDTLARSGVKYHYTFSDPSSKMLAKAQAKYQHTNSNMFFEHLHLDHAIPSDLQHKYDIIIGTNLSHAMTDRTRTLQQMRSMLSPHGFTLCSEITTSIEWYDLVFGLLDSWWCGAGYALQPTQFWMEAFRNAGYYAATFSRGQSQDANIERLLIGTNFPLSASLVQGSRCPSPRGGLPRVDSYMDGLDKNAQSSMVDLYRVAARA
;
A
#
# COMPACT_ATOMS: atom_id res chain seq x y z
N MET A 1 -18.97 29.58 6.12
CA MET A 1 -17.60 29.09 6.33
C MET A 1 -17.63 27.69 5.77
N ASP A 2 -17.18 27.58 4.53
CA ASP A 2 -17.45 26.42 3.68
C ASP A 2 -16.72 25.23 4.28
N GLN A 3 -17.47 24.32 4.91
CA GLN A 3 -16.93 23.23 5.70
C GLN A 3 -17.08 21.93 4.90
N PHE A 4 -15.98 21.19 4.78
CA PHE A 4 -16.00 19.85 4.19
C PHE A 4 -16.90 18.92 5.02
N ASP A 5 -17.88 18.31 4.37
CA ASP A 5 -18.76 17.35 5.00
C ASP A 5 -18.15 15.94 4.94
N ILE A 6 -17.24 15.66 5.88
CA ILE A 6 -16.56 14.36 6.00
C ILE A 6 -17.56 13.23 6.26
N GLU A 7 -18.69 13.50 6.93
CA GLU A 7 -19.72 12.51 7.21
C GLU A 7 -20.44 12.11 5.91
N ALA A 8 -20.90 13.08 5.12
CA ALA A 8 -21.49 12.84 3.81
C ALA A 8 -20.54 12.09 2.85
N GLY A 9 -19.24 12.42 2.90
CA GLY A 9 -18.19 11.68 2.18
C GLY A 9 -18.14 10.20 2.55
N LEU A 10 -18.11 9.89 3.86
CA LEU A 10 -18.06 8.52 4.36
C LEU A 10 -19.36 7.74 4.12
N GLU A 11 -20.52 8.40 4.23
CA GLU A 11 -21.82 7.79 3.91
C GLU A 11 -21.92 7.45 2.42
N SER A 12 -21.47 8.35 1.56
CA SER A 12 -21.44 8.13 0.11
C SER A 12 -20.49 6.99 -0.27
N TYR A 13 -19.32 6.91 0.36
CA TYR A 13 -18.42 5.77 0.21
C TYR A 13 -19.16 4.46 0.56
N ALA A 14 -19.72 4.37 1.76
CA ALA A 14 -20.35 3.15 2.24
C ALA A 14 -21.55 2.72 1.37
N ALA A 15 -22.34 3.67 0.87
CA ALA A 15 -23.51 3.42 0.03
C ALA A 15 -23.14 3.01 -1.40
N SER A 16 -22.03 3.52 -1.95
CA SER A 16 -21.65 3.31 -3.35
C SER A 16 -20.61 2.22 -3.58
N PHE A 17 -19.92 1.76 -2.54
CA PHE A 17 -18.81 0.81 -2.67
C PHE A 17 -19.18 -0.42 -3.49
N ASP A 18 -20.23 -1.16 -3.09
CA ASP A 18 -20.56 -2.43 -3.76
C ASP A 18 -21.00 -2.23 -5.21
N HIS A 19 -21.61 -1.09 -5.56
CA HIS A 19 -21.93 -0.76 -6.94
C HIS A 19 -20.67 -0.47 -7.76
N THR A 20 -19.77 0.33 -7.19
CA THR A 20 -18.48 0.69 -7.80
C THR A 20 -17.61 -0.54 -8.00
N ALA A 21 -17.54 -1.41 -6.99
CA ALA A 21 -16.84 -2.69 -7.03
C ALA A 21 -17.32 -3.56 -8.19
N ARG A 22 -18.64 -3.72 -8.36
CA ARG A 22 -19.21 -4.48 -9.48
C ARG A 22 -18.84 -3.87 -10.84
N ASN A 23 -18.90 -2.55 -10.98
CA ASN A 23 -18.55 -1.87 -12.23
C ASN A 23 -17.07 -2.02 -12.59
N ALA A 24 -16.19 -2.00 -11.58
CA ALA A 24 -14.76 -2.24 -11.74
C ALA A 24 -14.41 -3.74 -11.88
N GLY A 25 -15.39 -4.64 -11.79
CA GLY A 25 -15.17 -6.09 -11.90
C GLY A 25 -14.66 -6.76 -10.62
N LEU A 26 -14.72 -6.08 -9.47
CA LEU A 26 -14.39 -6.62 -8.15
C LEU A 26 -15.57 -7.47 -7.67
N ASN A 27 -15.52 -8.76 -7.99
CA ASN A 27 -16.61 -9.72 -7.77
C ASN A 27 -16.36 -10.57 -6.52
N ASP A 28 -16.54 -10.01 -5.33
CA ASP A 28 -16.28 -10.64 -4.02
C ASP A 28 -14.88 -11.30 -3.95
N TYR A 29 -13.82 -10.51 -4.14
CA TYR A 29 -12.42 -10.97 -4.15
C TYR A 29 -12.11 -11.84 -2.91
N THR A 30 -12.48 -11.36 -1.73
CA THR A 30 -12.21 -12.06 -0.46
C THR A 30 -12.96 -13.38 -0.36
N LYS A 31 -14.11 -13.52 -1.02
CA LYS A 31 -14.93 -14.72 -0.98
C LYS A 31 -14.47 -15.78 -1.98
N PHE A 32 -14.06 -15.37 -3.17
CA PHE A 32 -13.84 -16.30 -4.27
C PHE A 32 -12.39 -16.45 -4.71
N LEU A 33 -11.56 -15.41 -4.59
CA LEU A 33 -10.21 -15.42 -5.15
C LEU A 33 -9.11 -15.49 -4.08
N SER A 34 -9.26 -14.78 -2.96
CA SER A 34 -8.22 -14.67 -1.91
C SER A 34 -7.61 -16.03 -1.53
N THR A 35 -8.42 -17.01 -1.11
CA THR A 35 -7.93 -18.34 -0.71
C THR A 35 -7.27 -19.10 -1.86
N LYS A 36 -7.63 -18.82 -3.12
CA LYS A 36 -6.96 -19.45 -4.26
C LYS A 36 -5.62 -18.78 -4.57
N LEU A 37 -5.53 -17.46 -4.41
CA LEU A 37 -4.27 -16.73 -4.46
C LEU A 37 -3.34 -17.15 -3.32
N ASP A 38 -3.84 -17.32 -2.10
CA ASP A 38 -3.06 -17.80 -0.95
C ASP A 38 -2.43 -19.18 -1.26
N ARG A 39 -3.16 -20.06 -1.95
CA ARG A 39 -2.62 -21.36 -2.42
C ARG A 39 -1.53 -21.20 -3.48
N LEU A 40 -1.69 -20.25 -4.40
CA LEU A 40 -0.65 -19.94 -5.40
C LEU A 40 0.60 -19.35 -4.74
N VAL A 41 0.42 -18.41 -3.80
CA VAL A 41 1.48 -17.82 -2.97
C VAL A 41 2.22 -18.91 -2.21
N MET A 42 1.50 -19.79 -1.50
CA MET A 42 2.10 -20.92 -0.80
C MET A 42 2.86 -21.86 -1.74
N ALA A 43 2.37 -22.11 -2.96
CA ALA A 43 3.10 -22.91 -3.94
C ALA A 43 4.43 -22.25 -4.32
N TYR A 44 4.44 -20.95 -4.63
CA TYR A 44 5.66 -20.20 -4.90
C TYR A 44 6.66 -20.22 -3.73
N ILE A 45 6.17 -20.02 -2.49
CA ILE A 45 7.01 -20.06 -1.30
C ILE A 45 7.63 -21.44 -1.12
N LEU A 46 6.86 -22.52 -1.23
CA LEU A 46 7.36 -23.89 -1.03
C LEU A 46 8.33 -24.31 -2.13
N GLU A 47 8.12 -23.87 -3.37
CA GLU A 47 9.08 -24.07 -4.45
C GLU A 47 10.38 -23.31 -4.20
N ALA A 48 10.30 -22.04 -3.77
CA ALA A 48 11.45 -21.25 -3.41
C ALA A 48 12.23 -21.83 -2.22
N PHE A 49 11.54 -22.32 -1.19
CA PHE A 49 12.16 -22.93 -0.01
C PHE A 49 12.93 -24.19 -0.39
N ARG A 50 12.35 -25.04 -1.24
CA ARG A 50 13.03 -26.22 -1.78
C ARG A 50 14.28 -25.82 -2.55
N ASP A 51 14.18 -24.80 -3.41
CA ASP A 51 15.32 -24.31 -4.16
C ASP A 51 16.40 -23.75 -3.24
N LEU A 52 16.02 -23.14 -2.10
CA LEU A 52 16.90 -22.64 -1.02
C LEU A 52 17.43 -23.74 -0.08
N GLY A 53 17.09 -25.00 -0.32
CA GLY A 53 17.61 -26.16 0.41
C GLY A 53 16.76 -26.63 1.58
N VAL A 54 15.53 -26.11 1.75
CA VAL A 54 14.60 -26.54 2.80
C VAL A 54 13.29 -27.00 2.17
N ASP A 55 13.14 -28.31 1.99
CA ASP A 55 11.89 -28.91 1.51
C ASP A 55 11.08 -29.45 2.68
N LEU A 56 9.98 -28.77 3.02
CA LEU A 56 9.12 -29.10 4.17
C LEU A 56 8.46 -30.48 4.09
N ARG A 57 8.49 -31.13 2.93
CA ARG A 57 7.98 -32.50 2.74
C ARG A 57 8.89 -33.56 3.37
N PHE A 58 10.16 -33.24 3.60
CA PHE A 58 11.13 -34.16 4.22
C PHE A 58 11.20 -34.04 5.75
N PHE A 59 10.35 -33.22 6.36
CA PHE A 59 10.27 -33.06 7.81
C PHE A 59 8.97 -33.66 8.35
N GLY A 60 9.08 -34.50 9.38
CA GLY A 60 7.97 -35.04 10.15
C GLY A 60 7.38 -34.05 11.15
N SER A 61 6.15 -34.28 11.60
CA SER A 61 5.53 -33.46 12.65
C SER A 61 6.36 -33.47 13.93
N GLY A 62 6.65 -32.29 14.48
CA GLY A 62 7.49 -32.12 15.67
C GLY A 62 8.99 -31.97 15.37
N GLU A 63 9.43 -32.21 14.13
CA GLU A 63 10.83 -32.04 13.76
C GLU A 63 11.19 -30.56 13.63
N ARG A 64 12.45 -30.26 13.96
CA ARG A 64 13.01 -28.92 13.81
C ARG A 64 13.27 -28.64 12.33
N VAL A 65 12.75 -27.53 11.86
CA VAL A 65 12.98 -27.03 10.49
C VAL A 65 14.15 -26.03 10.54
N PRO A 66 15.24 -26.24 9.79
CA PRO A 66 16.33 -25.27 9.72
C PRO A 66 15.89 -24.03 8.94
N ASN A 67 16.53 -22.90 9.22
CA ASN A 67 16.41 -21.73 8.37
C ASN A 67 17.40 -21.83 7.19
N PHE A 68 17.13 -21.12 6.10
CA PHE A 68 18.02 -21.03 4.95
C PHE A 68 18.71 -19.66 4.87
N VAL A 69 19.85 -19.63 4.18
CA VAL A 69 20.68 -18.42 4.00
C VAL A 69 20.20 -17.64 2.78
N VAL A 70 20.10 -16.32 2.94
CA VAL A 70 19.75 -15.35 1.90
C VAL A 70 20.69 -14.16 2.00
N LEU A 71 20.77 -13.31 0.96
CA LEU A 71 21.55 -12.07 1.06
C LEU A 71 20.97 -11.16 2.16
N PRO A 72 21.80 -10.33 2.84
CA PRO A 72 21.37 -9.50 3.97
C PRO A 72 20.13 -8.63 3.71
N ARG A 73 20.00 -8.03 2.51
CA ARG A 73 18.83 -7.22 2.13
C ARG A 73 17.51 -8.00 2.15
N PHE A 74 17.55 -9.32 1.95
CA PHE A 74 16.36 -10.18 1.91
C PHE A 74 16.01 -10.84 3.26
N LEU A 75 16.67 -10.46 4.37
CA LEU A 75 16.36 -11.04 5.68
C LEU A 75 14.92 -10.75 6.13
N LYS A 76 14.41 -9.55 5.85
CA LYS A 76 13.04 -9.14 6.23
C LYS A 76 11.99 -9.93 5.45
N ILE A 77 12.11 -10.02 4.13
CA ILE A 77 11.22 -10.84 3.32
C ILE A 77 11.30 -12.32 3.69
N ARG A 78 12.51 -12.87 3.95
CA ARG A 78 12.63 -14.25 4.46
C ARG A 78 11.83 -14.48 5.73
N THR A 79 11.92 -13.57 6.71
CA THR A 79 11.12 -13.66 7.94
C THR A 79 9.63 -13.64 7.64
N ARG A 80 9.20 -12.74 6.74
CA ARG A 80 7.81 -12.64 6.32
C ARG A 80 7.31 -13.89 5.62
N LEU A 81 8.10 -14.52 4.75
CA LEU A 81 7.73 -15.79 4.11
C LEU A 81 7.55 -16.90 5.15
N TRP A 82 8.37 -16.95 6.20
CA TRP A 82 8.16 -17.88 7.31
C TRP A 82 6.89 -17.57 8.11
N ASP A 83 6.52 -16.29 8.29
CA ASP A 83 5.25 -15.91 8.94
C ASP A 83 4.03 -16.39 8.15
N ILE A 84 4.10 -16.32 6.82
CA ILE A 84 3.05 -16.82 5.91
C ILE A 84 2.92 -18.34 6.05
N VAL A 85 4.05 -19.08 6.06
CA VAL A 85 4.06 -20.55 6.23
C VAL A 85 3.54 -20.96 7.62
N GLU A 86 3.86 -20.19 8.66
CA GLU A 86 3.34 -20.38 10.02
C GLU A 86 1.84 -20.11 10.09
N SER A 87 1.36 -19.03 9.47
CA SER A 87 -0.05 -18.63 9.45
C SER A 87 -0.92 -19.63 8.66
N ASN A 88 -0.35 -20.28 7.65
CA ASN A 88 -0.95 -21.42 6.94
C ASN A 88 -0.80 -22.76 7.69
N GLY A 89 -0.20 -22.74 8.87
CA GLY A 89 -0.14 -23.88 9.79
C GLY A 89 0.82 -24.99 9.38
N LEU A 90 1.79 -24.74 8.48
CA LEU A 90 2.80 -25.74 8.08
C LEU A 90 3.95 -25.84 9.10
N ILE A 91 4.23 -24.74 9.79
CA ILE A 91 5.16 -24.70 10.91
C ILE A 91 4.49 -24.01 12.12
N ARG A 92 5.15 -24.14 13.28
CA ARG A 92 4.92 -23.29 14.45
C ARG A 92 6.28 -22.89 15.02
N ARG A 93 6.39 -21.70 15.59
CA ARG A 93 7.56 -21.30 16.38
C ARG A 93 7.37 -21.68 17.85
N SER A 94 8.41 -22.25 18.44
CA SER A 94 8.45 -22.45 19.90
C SER A 94 8.63 -21.10 20.62
N THR A 95 8.51 -21.09 21.95
CA THR A 95 8.83 -19.92 22.77
C THR A 95 10.27 -19.43 22.61
N ALA A 96 11.19 -20.31 22.20
CA ALA A 96 12.58 -19.97 21.89
C ALA A 96 12.81 -19.56 20.41
N GLY A 97 11.74 -19.33 19.64
CA GLY A 97 11.82 -18.94 18.22
C GLY A 97 12.21 -20.07 17.27
N VAL A 98 12.30 -21.32 17.74
CA VAL A 98 12.67 -22.46 16.90
C VAL A 98 11.48 -22.88 16.05
N MET A 99 11.66 -22.95 14.73
CA MET A 99 10.65 -23.43 13.79
C MET A 99 10.52 -24.95 13.88
N VAL A 100 9.29 -25.41 14.10
CA VAL A 100 8.93 -26.82 14.25
C VAL A 100 7.84 -27.16 13.25
N ARG A 101 8.01 -28.26 12.53
CA ARG A 101 7.06 -28.77 11.55
C ARG A 101 5.76 -29.24 12.22
N THR A 102 4.62 -28.97 11.61
CA THR A 102 3.29 -29.47 12.06
C THR A 102 2.87 -30.72 11.29
N ALA A 103 1.69 -31.27 11.61
CA ALA A 103 1.09 -32.38 10.87
C ALA A 103 0.41 -31.96 9.55
N SER A 104 0.28 -30.66 9.27
CA SER A 104 -0.37 -30.15 8.05
C SER A 104 0.41 -30.58 6.80
N SER A 105 -0.25 -30.93 5.70
CA SER A 105 0.46 -31.33 4.47
C SER A 105 1.29 -30.19 3.88
N ALA A 106 2.53 -30.47 3.50
CA ALA A 106 3.39 -29.56 2.73
C ALA A 106 3.35 -29.83 1.22
N HIS A 107 2.43 -30.69 0.76
CA HIS A 107 2.21 -30.90 -0.67
C HIS A 107 1.34 -29.77 -1.24
N ALA A 108 1.91 -29.04 -2.19
CA ALA A 108 1.19 -28.08 -3.03
C ALA A 108 1.19 -28.57 -4.49
N ARG A 109 0.16 -28.15 -5.25
CA ARG A 109 0.22 -28.25 -6.71
C ARG A 109 1.30 -27.31 -7.25
N PRO A 110 1.92 -27.59 -8.41
CA PRO A 110 2.88 -26.69 -9.02
C PRO A 110 2.30 -25.28 -9.17
N SER A 111 3.10 -24.26 -8.86
CA SER A 111 2.70 -22.86 -8.96
C SER A 111 2.27 -22.50 -10.39
N SER A 112 2.96 -23.04 -11.40
CA SER A 112 2.63 -22.86 -12.83
C SER A 112 1.22 -23.35 -13.18
N GLU A 113 0.83 -24.55 -12.74
CA GLU A 113 -0.51 -25.09 -12.98
C GLU A 113 -1.58 -24.22 -12.30
N LEU A 114 -1.33 -23.81 -11.05
CA LEU A 114 -2.24 -22.96 -10.29
C LEU A 114 -2.39 -21.59 -10.94
N HIS A 115 -1.28 -20.96 -11.36
CA HIS A 115 -1.27 -19.67 -12.02
C HIS A 115 -2.06 -19.71 -13.33
N GLU A 116 -1.77 -20.66 -14.22
CA GLU A 116 -2.50 -20.80 -15.47
C GLU A 116 -3.99 -21.06 -15.26
N LYS A 117 -4.33 -21.88 -14.26
CA LYS A 117 -5.72 -22.13 -13.90
C LYS A 117 -6.42 -20.84 -13.46
N LEU A 118 -5.80 -20.06 -12.58
CA LEU A 118 -6.38 -18.80 -12.11
C LEU A 118 -6.50 -17.77 -13.24
N LEU A 119 -5.52 -17.68 -14.13
CA LEU A 119 -5.59 -16.77 -15.26
C LEU A 119 -6.76 -17.10 -16.21
N ARG A 120 -7.09 -18.38 -16.36
CA ARG A 120 -8.26 -18.83 -17.13
C ARG A 120 -9.60 -18.63 -16.40
N GLU A 121 -9.66 -18.93 -15.10
CA GLU A 121 -10.91 -18.86 -14.31
C GLU A 121 -11.26 -17.43 -13.88
N TYR A 122 -10.27 -16.55 -13.74
CA TYR A 122 -10.41 -15.20 -13.20
C TYR A 122 -9.72 -14.15 -14.11
N PRO A 123 -10.13 -14.02 -15.38
CA PRO A 123 -9.48 -13.11 -16.34
C PRO A 123 -9.54 -11.63 -15.91
N ASN A 124 -10.53 -11.24 -15.09
CA ASN A 124 -10.62 -9.88 -14.54
C ASN A 124 -9.47 -9.53 -13.58
N TYR A 125 -8.76 -10.53 -13.06
CA TYR A 125 -7.61 -10.37 -12.16
C TYR A 125 -6.29 -10.74 -12.86
N ALA A 126 -6.28 -10.69 -14.20
CA ALA A 126 -5.11 -11.04 -14.98
C ALA A 126 -3.92 -10.12 -14.70
N ALA A 127 -4.15 -8.85 -14.33
CA ALA A 127 -3.08 -7.90 -14.05
C ALA A 127 -2.30 -8.29 -12.79
N GLU A 128 -3.00 -8.59 -11.70
CA GLU A 128 -2.43 -9.09 -10.43
C GLU A 128 -1.69 -10.41 -10.63
N LEU A 129 -2.30 -11.34 -11.37
CA LEU A 129 -1.71 -12.63 -11.64
C LEU A 129 -0.42 -12.49 -12.45
N ARG A 130 -0.43 -11.69 -13.53
CA ARG A 130 0.76 -11.45 -14.36
C ARG A 130 1.85 -10.71 -13.59
N LEU A 131 1.49 -9.74 -12.77
CA LEU A 131 2.43 -9.04 -11.89
C LEU A 131 3.10 -10.03 -10.92
N LEU A 132 2.32 -10.89 -10.27
CA LEU A 132 2.83 -11.95 -9.39
C LEU A 132 3.73 -12.95 -10.14
N GLN A 133 3.45 -13.22 -11.41
CA GLN A 133 4.24 -14.14 -12.26
C GLN A 133 5.66 -13.61 -12.56
N LEU A 134 5.88 -12.29 -12.51
CA LEU A 134 7.21 -11.70 -12.75
C LEU A 134 8.22 -12.12 -11.67
N THR A 135 7.77 -12.17 -10.41
CA THR A 135 8.65 -12.37 -9.25
C THR A 135 8.45 -13.72 -8.56
N GLY A 136 7.23 -14.25 -8.50
CA GLY A 136 6.87 -15.46 -7.76
C GLY A 136 7.75 -16.68 -8.09
N PRO A 137 7.89 -17.08 -9.36
CA PRO A 137 8.77 -18.20 -9.76
C PRO A 137 10.26 -17.92 -9.54
N LYS A 138 10.65 -16.65 -9.32
CA LYS A 138 12.03 -16.19 -9.19
C LYS A 138 12.44 -15.86 -7.75
N LEU A 139 11.54 -16.02 -6.76
CA LEU A 139 11.80 -15.69 -5.34
C LEU A 139 13.16 -16.19 -4.83
N ALA A 140 13.46 -17.49 -5.02
CA ALA A 140 14.73 -18.08 -4.57
C ALA A 140 15.95 -17.50 -5.29
N LYS A 141 15.81 -17.18 -6.59
CA LYS A 141 16.88 -16.56 -7.38
C LYS A 141 17.14 -15.13 -6.91
N CYS A 142 16.08 -14.35 -6.69
CA CYS A 142 16.18 -13.00 -6.14
C CYS A 142 16.88 -13.01 -4.78
N MET A 143 16.42 -13.88 -3.86
CA MET A 143 17.00 -13.97 -2.50
C MET A 143 18.48 -14.42 -2.48
N ARG A 144 18.97 -15.03 -3.56
CA ARG A 144 20.38 -15.40 -3.78
C ARG A 144 21.19 -14.35 -4.55
N GLY A 145 20.54 -13.30 -5.07
CA GLY A 145 21.15 -12.29 -5.94
C GLY A 145 21.44 -12.77 -7.36
N LEU A 146 20.74 -13.80 -7.83
CA LEU A 146 20.87 -14.32 -9.20
C LEU A 146 19.96 -13.58 -10.20
N GLU A 147 18.95 -12.88 -9.70
CA GLU A 147 18.03 -12.01 -10.46
C GLU A 147 17.80 -10.76 -9.60
N ASP A 148 17.67 -9.59 -10.22
CA ASP A 148 17.33 -8.35 -9.52
C ASP A 148 15.81 -8.10 -9.59
N PRO A 149 15.08 -8.06 -8.45
CA PRO A 149 13.64 -7.78 -8.47
C PRO A 149 13.27 -6.44 -9.10
N GLU A 150 14.14 -5.42 -9.05
CA GLU A 150 13.88 -4.15 -9.73
C GLU A 150 13.93 -4.30 -11.25
N GLU A 151 14.89 -5.08 -11.77
CA GLU A 151 14.97 -5.39 -13.19
C GLU A 151 13.77 -6.24 -13.65
N LEU A 152 13.28 -7.16 -12.82
CA LEU A 152 12.10 -7.96 -13.13
C LEU A 152 10.81 -7.15 -13.26
N LEU A 153 10.67 -6.08 -12.46
CA LEU A 153 9.46 -5.25 -12.42
C LEU A 153 9.55 -4.05 -13.37
N PHE A 154 10.75 -3.49 -13.55
CA PHE A 154 10.93 -2.20 -14.22
C PHE A 154 12.01 -2.20 -15.31
N GLY A 155 12.75 -3.29 -15.50
CA GLY A 155 13.89 -3.37 -16.42
C GLY A 155 13.52 -3.50 -17.89
N SER A 156 12.28 -3.88 -18.21
CA SER A 156 11.80 -4.03 -19.60
C SER A 156 10.47 -3.30 -19.82
N GLU A 157 10.20 -2.93 -21.07
CA GLU A 157 8.92 -2.33 -21.47
C GLU A 157 7.74 -3.26 -21.18
N GLU A 158 7.90 -4.57 -21.38
CA GLU A 158 6.87 -5.56 -21.06
C GLU A 158 6.54 -5.60 -19.56
N ALA A 159 7.57 -5.60 -18.70
CA ALA A 159 7.37 -5.56 -17.26
C ALA A 159 6.71 -4.25 -16.80
N GLN A 160 7.15 -3.10 -17.36
CA GLN A 160 6.54 -1.80 -17.09
C GLN A 160 5.06 -1.77 -17.49
N ASN A 161 4.72 -2.32 -18.66
CA ASN A 161 3.33 -2.43 -19.12
C ASN A 161 2.48 -3.32 -18.20
N ILE A 162 3.05 -4.37 -17.60
CA ILE A 162 2.35 -5.21 -16.61
C ILE A 162 2.07 -4.43 -15.32
N VAL A 163 3.05 -3.68 -14.81
CA VAL A 163 2.88 -2.84 -13.62
C VAL A 163 1.83 -1.75 -13.88
N GLU A 164 1.90 -1.07 -15.02
CA GLU A 164 0.92 -0.05 -15.41
C GLU A 164 -0.48 -0.64 -15.59
N ALA A 165 -0.59 -1.83 -16.20
CA ALA A 165 -1.86 -2.53 -16.33
C ALA A 165 -2.47 -2.91 -14.98
N PHE A 166 -1.64 -3.26 -13.98
CA PHE A 166 -2.10 -3.47 -12.62
C PHE A 166 -2.69 -2.18 -12.03
N GLU A 167 -2.02 -1.05 -12.17
CA GLU A 167 -2.53 0.23 -11.64
C GLU A 167 -3.83 0.72 -12.30
N TYR A 168 -4.01 0.46 -13.61
CA TYR A 168 -5.21 0.83 -14.36
C TYR A 168 -6.36 -0.18 -14.20
N SER A 169 -6.05 -1.47 -14.24
CA SER A 169 -7.03 -2.53 -14.50
C SER A 169 -7.31 -3.43 -13.32
N SER A 170 -6.52 -3.36 -12.23
CA SER A 170 -6.85 -4.09 -10.99
C SER A 170 -8.25 -3.68 -10.52
N PRO A 171 -9.18 -4.62 -10.35
CA PRO A 171 -10.52 -4.30 -9.84
C PRO A 171 -10.49 -3.60 -8.48
N LEU A 172 -9.58 -3.99 -7.57
CA LEU A 172 -9.45 -3.37 -6.25
C LEU A 172 -8.96 -1.91 -6.38
N ALA A 173 -7.78 -1.71 -6.97
CA ALA A 173 -7.21 -0.37 -7.20
C ALA A 173 -8.17 0.57 -7.94
N SER A 174 -8.86 0.10 -8.99
CA SER A 174 -9.86 0.90 -9.70
C SER A 174 -11.06 1.25 -8.82
N THR A 175 -11.58 0.29 -8.05
CA THR A 175 -12.69 0.55 -7.11
C THR A 175 -12.30 1.63 -6.10
N MET A 176 -11.10 1.54 -5.53
CA MET A 176 -10.64 2.47 -4.50
C MET A 176 -10.38 3.87 -5.03
N LYS A 177 -9.83 4.00 -6.24
CA LYS A 177 -9.67 5.30 -6.91
C LYS A 177 -11.03 5.97 -7.17
N ASP A 178 -12.05 5.22 -7.63
CA ASP A 178 -13.42 5.75 -7.79
C ASP A 178 -14.07 6.14 -6.47
N GLN A 179 -13.82 5.35 -5.42
CA GLN A 179 -14.34 5.62 -4.08
C GLN A 179 -13.68 6.83 -3.41
N LEU A 180 -12.38 7.04 -3.63
CA LEU A 180 -11.66 8.24 -3.21
C LEU A 180 -12.29 9.49 -3.84
N VAL A 181 -12.51 9.44 -5.15
CA VAL A 181 -13.10 10.54 -5.92
C VAL A 181 -14.55 10.80 -5.51
N THR A 182 -15.33 9.74 -5.29
CA THR A 182 -16.71 9.81 -4.77
C THR A 182 -16.73 10.46 -3.40
N PHE A 183 -15.81 10.07 -2.51
CA PHE A 183 -15.67 10.69 -1.19
C PHE A 183 -15.42 12.19 -1.33
N VAL A 184 -14.41 12.62 -2.10
CA VAL A 184 -14.11 14.05 -2.24
C VAL A 184 -15.30 14.81 -2.84
N ALA A 185 -15.92 14.30 -3.91
CA ALA A 185 -17.10 14.92 -4.51
C ALA A 185 -18.23 15.14 -3.50
N SER A 186 -18.49 14.15 -2.65
CA SER A 186 -19.53 14.23 -1.62
C SER A 186 -19.17 15.20 -0.50
N THR A 187 -17.91 15.30 -0.10
CA THR A 187 -17.48 16.32 0.89
C THR A 187 -17.69 17.75 0.41
N LEU A 188 -17.73 17.95 -0.92
CA LEU A 188 -17.89 19.24 -1.57
C LEU A 188 -19.37 19.62 -1.83
N GLN A 189 -20.35 18.76 -1.53
CA GLN A 189 -21.77 19.08 -1.80
C GLN A 189 -22.28 20.28 -0.99
N SER A 190 -21.78 20.45 0.24
CA SER A 190 -22.09 21.60 1.09
C SER A 190 -21.19 22.81 0.82
N TYR A 191 -20.28 22.70 -0.16
CA TYR A 191 -19.42 23.81 -0.58
C TYR A 191 -20.26 24.78 -1.40
N ASP A 192 -20.29 26.06 -1.02
CA ASP A 192 -21.13 27.04 -1.70
C ASP A 192 -20.67 27.20 -3.15
N SER A 193 -21.52 26.77 -4.10
CA SER A 193 -21.29 26.95 -5.54
C SER A 193 -21.14 28.41 -5.97
N GLN A 194 -21.56 29.37 -5.13
CA GLN A 194 -21.37 30.81 -5.33
C GLN A 194 -20.11 31.35 -4.63
N SER A 195 -19.39 30.51 -3.87
CA SER A 195 -18.12 30.88 -3.25
C SER A 195 -17.12 31.28 -4.33
N THR A 196 -16.42 32.38 -4.07
CA THR A 196 -15.34 32.85 -4.95
C THR A 196 -14.00 32.23 -4.59
N ALA A 197 -13.93 31.47 -3.49
CA ALA A 197 -12.73 30.77 -3.06
C ALA A 197 -12.34 29.69 -4.07
N THR A 198 -11.03 29.56 -4.30
CA THR A 198 -10.46 28.51 -5.13
C THR A 198 -9.94 27.42 -4.20
N LEU A 199 -10.41 26.19 -4.40
CA LEU A 199 -10.01 25.03 -3.64
C LEU A 199 -8.58 24.62 -4.02
N GLU A 200 -7.66 24.59 -3.06
CA GLU A 200 -6.27 24.21 -3.30
C GLU A 200 -6.07 22.72 -2.97
N ILE A 201 -5.77 21.90 -3.98
CA ILE A 201 -5.60 20.44 -3.84
C ILE A 201 -4.15 20.07 -4.15
N LEU A 202 -3.55 19.24 -3.30
CA LEU A 202 -2.24 18.62 -3.54
C LEU A 202 -2.38 17.10 -3.59
N GLU A 203 -1.92 16.49 -4.67
CA GLU A 203 -1.74 15.04 -4.75
C GLU A 203 -0.25 14.71 -4.59
N ILE A 204 0.08 13.88 -3.61
CA ILE A 204 1.45 13.46 -3.31
C ILE A 204 1.68 12.04 -3.78
N GLY A 205 2.79 11.82 -4.49
CA GLY A 205 3.08 10.53 -5.12
C GLY A 205 2.01 10.18 -6.14
N ALA A 206 1.68 11.15 -7.00
CA ALA A 206 0.65 10.99 -8.02
C ALA A 206 1.07 10.02 -9.14
N GLU A 207 2.35 9.62 -9.18
CA GLU A 207 2.93 8.60 -10.06
C GLU A 207 2.62 8.86 -11.54
N THR A 208 1.74 8.05 -12.12
CA THR A 208 1.35 8.07 -13.54
C THR A 208 0.05 8.85 -13.79
N GLY A 209 -0.56 9.39 -12.73
CA GLY A 209 -1.72 10.28 -12.80
C GLY A 209 -3.08 9.57 -12.87
N HIS A 210 -3.17 8.33 -12.42
CA HIS A 210 -4.42 7.55 -12.44
C HIS A 210 -5.51 8.16 -11.56
N CYS A 211 -5.15 8.55 -10.33
CA CYS A 211 -6.06 9.22 -9.42
C CYS A 211 -6.29 10.67 -9.88
N THR A 212 -5.24 11.36 -10.35
CA THR A 212 -5.33 12.67 -11.01
C THR A 212 -6.42 12.72 -12.07
N ASP A 213 -6.41 11.79 -13.05
CA ASP A 213 -7.38 11.77 -14.16
C ASP A 213 -8.83 11.79 -13.66
N ARG A 214 -9.16 10.92 -12.69
CA ARG A 214 -10.52 10.79 -12.15
C ARG A 214 -10.92 11.97 -11.26
N MET A 215 -9.95 12.54 -10.55
CA MET A 215 -10.16 13.75 -9.75
C MET A 215 -10.47 14.94 -10.64
N LEU A 216 -9.72 15.15 -11.73
CA LEU A 216 -9.95 16.26 -12.66
C LEU A 216 -11.33 16.17 -13.33
N ASP A 217 -11.74 14.98 -13.78
CA ASP A 217 -13.07 14.75 -14.35
C ASP A 217 -14.20 15.05 -13.36
N THR A 218 -13.96 14.81 -12.07
CA THR A 218 -14.94 15.02 -11.02
C THR A 218 -15.02 16.47 -10.59
N LEU A 219 -13.88 17.14 -10.45
CA LEU A 219 -13.79 18.56 -10.17
C LEU A 219 -14.36 19.41 -11.31
N ALA A 220 -14.13 19.01 -12.57
CA ALA A 220 -14.74 19.68 -13.73
C ALA A 220 -16.28 19.63 -13.70
N ARG A 221 -16.87 18.55 -13.15
CA ARG A 221 -18.32 18.37 -13.03
C ARG A 221 -18.93 18.98 -11.78
N SER A 222 -18.13 19.27 -10.74
CA SER A 222 -18.64 19.82 -9.48
C SER A 222 -19.00 21.30 -9.57
N GLY A 223 -18.45 22.03 -10.55
CA GLY A 223 -18.62 23.47 -10.69
C GLY A 223 -17.84 24.31 -9.68
N VAL A 224 -17.05 23.67 -8.80
CA VAL A 224 -16.18 24.33 -7.82
C VAL A 224 -14.92 24.85 -8.52
N LYS A 225 -14.47 26.06 -8.18
CA LYS A 225 -13.15 26.55 -8.63
C LYS A 225 -12.05 25.83 -7.88
N TYR A 226 -11.05 25.32 -8.60
CA TYR A 226 -9.97 24.56 -7.99
C TYR A 226 -8.62 24.85 -8.66
N HIS A 227 -7.56 24.65 -7.89
CA HIS A 227 -6.21 24.39 -8.37
C HIS A 227 -5.80 22.99 -7.92
N TYR A 228 -5.16 22.24 -8.83
CA TYR A 228 -4.72 20.88 -8.58
C TYR A 228 -3.21 20.80 -8.78
N THR A 229 -2.49 20.59 -7.69
CA THR A 229 -1.04 20.41 -7.68
C THR A 229 -0.72 18.92 -7.74
N PHE A 230 -0.17 18.47 -8.85
CA PHE A 230 0.45 17.17 -8.99
C PHE A 230 1.85 17.20 -8.38
N SER A 231 2.19 16.25 -7.49
CA SER A 231 3.55 16.15 -6.96
C SER A 231 4.08 14.74 -6.92
N ASP A 232 5.38 14.60 -7.21
CA ASP A 232 6.08 13.33 -7.20
C ASP A 232 7.59 13.56 -6.95
N PRO A 233 8.29 12.69 -6.18
CA PRO A 233 9.74 12.79 -6.02
C PRO A 233 10.51 12.41 -7.30
N SER A 234 9.87 11.75 -8.27
CA SER A 234 10.46 11.40 -9.54
C SER A 234 10.33 12.54 -10.55
N SER A 235 11.46 13.17 -10.87
CA SER A 235 11.53 14.15 -11.96
C SER A 235 11.03 13.60 -13.31
N LYS A 236 11.17 12.28 -13.54
CA LYS A 236 10.66 11.61 -14.75
C LYS A 236 9.12 11.58 -14.76
N MET A 237 8.48 11.29 -13.62
CA MET A 237 7.02 11.27 -13.52
C MET A 237 6.46 12.69 -13.66
N LEU A 238 7.09 13.68 -13.03
CA LEU A 238 6.71 15.08 -13.19
C LEU A 238 6.79 15.56 -14.64
N ALA A 239 7.86 15.22 -15.36
CA ALA A 239 7.98 15.59 -16.77
C ALA A 239 6.87 14.94 -17.64
N LYS A 240 6.51 13.68 -17.36
CA LYS A 240 5.38 13.01 -18.03
C LYS A 240 4.05 13.69 -17.70
N ALA A 241 3.81 14.04 -16.43
CA ALA A 241 2.60 14.72 -15.99
C ALA A 241 2.48 16.12 -16.61
N GLN A 242 3.56 16.90 -16.66
CA GLN A 242 3.60 18.20 -17.34
C GLN A 242 3.23 18.06 -18.81
N ALA A 243 3.84 17.11 -19.53
CA ALA A 243 3.51 16.87 -20.93
C ALA A 243 2.04 16.47 -21.15
N LYS A 244 1.43 15.75 -20.20
CA LYS A 244 0.04 15.29 -20.28
C LYS A 244 -0.98 16.39 -19.96
N TYR A 245 -0.74 17.17 -18.91
CA TYR A 245 -1.77 18.02 -18.30
C TYR A 245 -1.58 19.53 -18.53
N GLN A 246 -0.35 20.00 -18.72
CA GLN A 246 -0.05 21.44 -18.71
C GLN A 246 -0.79 22.24 -19.80
N HIS A 247 -1.07 21.62 -20.95
CA HIS A 247 -1.74 22.26 -22.07
C HIS A 247 -3.25 21.99 -22.12
N THR A 248 -3.74 21.03 -21.33
CA THR A 248 -5.14 20.58 -21.37
C THR A 248 -5.95 21.13 -20.20
N ASN A 249 -5.30 21.54 -19.11
CA ASN A 249 -5.97 22.10 -17.94
C ASN A 249 -5.15 23.23 -17.31
N SER A 250 -5.67 24.47 -17.36
CA SER A 250 -5.02 25.66 -16.78
C SER A 250 -4.99 25.67 -15.25
N ASN A 251 -5.73 24.77 -14.60
CA ASN A 251 -5.80 24.66 -13.15
C ASN A 251 -4.74 23.70 -12.58
N MET A 252 -3.87 23.15 -13.43
CA MET A 252 -2.84 22.19 -13.05
C MET A 252 -1.51 22.87 -12.69
N PHE A 253 -0.98 22.49 -11.54
CA PHE A 253 0.33 22.88 -11.04
C PHE A 253 1.17 21.64 -10.77
N PHE A 254 2.50 21.81 -10.71
CA PHE A 254 3.43 20.69 -10.59
C PHE A 254 4.49 21.03 -9.56
N GLU A 255 4.68 20.15 -8.57
CA GLU A 255 5.65 20.33 -7.50
C GLU A 255 6.56 19.12 -7.35
N HIS A 256 7.88 19.36 -7.27
CA HIS A 256 8.85 18.33 -6.95
C HIS A 256 8.95 18.17 -5.43
N LEU A 257 8.21 17.21 -4.88
CA LEU A 257 8.05 17.04 -3.44
C LEU A 257 8.58 15.69 -2.96
N HIS A 258 9.41 15.72 -1.92
CA HIS A 258 9.90 14.53 -1.22
C HIS A 258 9.67 14.69 0.28
N LEU A 259 8.80 13.86 0.88
CA LEU A 259 8.34 14.02 2.27
C LEU A 259 9.35 13.60 3.35
N ASP A 260 10.55 13.16 2.97
CA ASP A 260 11.68 13.05 3.91
C ASP A 260 12.53 14.33 4.02
N HIS A 261 12.29 15.31 3.13
CA HIS A 261 13.02 16.59 3.10
C HIS A 261 12.24 17.71 3.78
N ALA A 262 12.87 18.86 4.02
CA ALA A 262 12.18 20.01 4.57
C ALA A 262 11.15 20.55 3.56
N ILE A 263 9.95 20.86 4.03
CA ILE A 263 8.89 21.44 3.21
C ILE A 263 9.17 22.93 2.97
N PRO A 264 9.12 23.42 1.72
CA PRO A 264 9.23 24.84 1.40
C PRO A 264 8.21 25.70 2.15
N SER A 265 8.61 26.90 2.57
CA SER A 265 7.77 27.78 3.39
C SER A 265 6.51 28.28 2.68
N ASP A 266 6.56 28.41 1.36
CA ASP A 266 5.46 28.82 0.49
C ASP A 266 4.38 27.74 0.31
N LEU A 267 4.69 26.48 0.68
CA LEU A 267 3.72 25.39 0.69
C LEU A 267 3.01 25.24 2.05
N GLN A 268 3.46 25.96 3.10
CA GLN A 268 2.82 25.89 4.41
C GLN A 268 1.42 26.48 4.37
N HIS A 269 0.46 25.76 4.96
CA HIS A 269 -0.96 26.16 5.03
C HIS A 269 -1.63 26.50 3.68
N LYS A 270 -1.08 25.98 2.58
CA LYS A 270 -1.52 26.28 1.21
C LYS A 270 -2.72 25.45 0.76
N TYR A 271 -2.79 24.18 1.17
CA TYR A 271 -3.72 23.23 0.58
C TYR A 271 -4.92 22.93 1.49
N ASP A 272 -6.11 22.87 0.91
CA ASP A 272 -7.32 22.47 1.61
C ASP A 272 -7.51 20.95 1.61
N ILE A 273 -7.07 20.28 0.55
CA ILE A 273 -7.10 18.82 0.44
C ILE A 273 -5.71 18.31 0.06
N ILE A 274 -5.16 17.41 0.85
CA ILE A 274 -3.95 16.66 0.49
C ILE A 274 -4.33 15.20 0.28
N ILE A 275 -4.02 14.65 -0.90
CA ILE A 275 -4.32 13.28 -1.31
C ILE A 275 -3.02 12.49 -1.39
N GLY A 276 -3.04 11.24 -0.90
CA GLY A 276 -1.98 10.28 -1.11
C GLY A 276 -2.53 8.88 -1.30
N THR A 277 -1.99 8.11 -2.25
CA THR A 277 -2.43 6.74 -2.53
C THR A 277 -1.26 5.77 -2.36
N ASN A 278 -1.41 4.78 -1.49
CA ASN A 278 -0.42 3.72 -1.22
C ASN A 278 1.00 4.24 -0.91
N LEU A 279 1.11 5.39 -0.25
CA LEU A 279 2.36 6.06 0.10
C LEU A 279 3.17 5.34 1.19
N SER A 280 2.56 4.42 1.95
CA SER A 280 3.19 3.81 3.13
C SER A 280 4.57 3.18 2.88
N HIS A 281 4.81 2.61 1.70
CA HIS A 281 6.09 2.02 1.33
C HIS A 281 7.17 3.09 1.05
N ALA A 282 6.78 4.32 0.72
CA ALA A 282 7.69 5.43 0.50
C ALA A 282 7.96 6.28 1.77
N MET A 283 7.34 5.94 2.91
CA MET A 283 7.49 6.69 4.16
C MET A 283 8.51 6.05 5.12
N THR A 284 9.69 6.66 5.26
CA THR A 284 10.69 6.23 6.23
C THR A 284 10.20 6.42 7.68
N ASP A 285 9.59 7.57 7.96
CA ASP A 285 8.89 7.87 9.21
C ASP A 285 7.48 8.37 8.92
N ARG A 286 6.50 7.51 9.18
CA ARG A 286 5.08 7.80 8.90
C ARG A 286 4.54 8.96 9.74
N THR A 287 4.97 9.10 10.99
CA THR A 287 4.50 10.21 11.84
C THR A 287 5.08 11.52 11.35
N ARG A 288 6.39 11.56 11.07
CA ARG A 288 7.05 12.74 10.51
C ARG A 288 6.47 13.13 9.14
N THR A 289 6.22 12.15 8.28
CA THR A 289 5.59 12.37 6.96
C THR A 289 4.22 13.02 7.11
N LEU A 290 3.38 12.47 8.00
CA LEU A 290 2.06 13.03 8.27
C LEU A 290 2.13 14.43 8.90
N GLN A 291 3.15 14.74 9.73
CA GLN A 291 3.38 16.09 10.25
C GLN A 291 3.69 17.08 9.13
N GLN A 292 4.49 16.66 8.15
CA GLN A 292 4.80 17.50 6.99
C GLN A 292 3.57 17.74 6.12
N MET A 293 2.80 16.70 5.82
CA MET A 293 1.52 16.84 5.12
C MET A 293 0.61 17.82 5.87
N ARG A 294 0.50 17.67 7.20
CA ARG A 294 -0.30 18.57 8.04
C ARG A 294 0.21 20.02 7.99
N SER A 295 1.52 20.25 7.93
CA SER A 295 2.08 21.60 7.88
C SER A 295 1.71 22.35 6.59
N MET A 296 1.44 21.61 5.51
CA MET A 296 0.97 22.17 4.25
C MET A 296 -0.54 22.40 4.21
N LEU A 297 -1.30 21.82 5.16
CA LEU A 297 -2.76 21.98 5.23
C LEU A 297 -3.18 23.34 5.76
N SER A 298 -4.19 23.91 5.12
CA SER A 298 -4.93 25.07 5.62
C SER A 298 -5.63 24.74 6.97
N PRO A 299 -6.03 25.75 7.76
CA PRO A 299 -6.67 25.53 9.07
C PRO A 299 -7.96 24.68 9.01
N HIS A 300 -8.64 24.66 7.86
CA HIS A 300 -9.87 23.88 7.65
C HIS A 300 -9.68 22.74 6.64
N GLY A 301 -8.44 22.44 6.27
CA GLY A 301 -8.13 21.37 5.35
C GLY A 301 -8.10 19.98 5.98
N PHE A 302 -8.04 18.97 5.13
CA PHE A 302 -7.87 17.58 5.52
C PHE A 302 -6.91 16.81 4.60
N THR A 303 -6.28 15.80 5.16
CA THR A 303 -5.50 14.79 4.44
C THR A 303 -6.37 13.57 4.21
N LEU A 304 -6.31 13.02 2.99
CA LEU A 304 -6.97 11.81 2.55
C LEU A 304 -5.94 10.83 2.00
N CYS A 305 -5.69 9.74 2.74
CA CYS A 305 -4.82 8.66 2.26
C CYS A 305 -5.67 7.44 1.87
N SER A 306 -5.47 6.88 0.68
CA SER A 306 -5.99 5.54 0.33
C SER A 306 -4.88 4.52 0.56
N GLU A 307 -5.05 3.64 1.55
CA GLU A 307 -4.00 2.70 1.98
C GLU A 307 -4.56 1.31 2.20
N ILE A 308 -3.80 0.29 1.80
CA ILE A 308 -4.10 -1.10 2.13
C ILE A 308 -3.85 -1.29 3.64
N THR A 309 -4.90 -1.69 4.35
CA THR A 309 -4.90 -1.81 5.83
C THR A 309 -4.97 -3.25 6.32
N THR A 310 -4.88 -4.20 5.40
CA THR A 310 -4.92 -5.64 5.68
C THR A 310 -3.70 -6.34 5.07
N SER A 311 -3.40 -7.55 5.55
CA SER A 311 -2.35 -8.37 4.95
C SER A 311 -2.84 -8.95 3.62
N ILE A 312 -2.10 -8.70 2.55
CA ILE A 312 -2.33 -9.35 1.25
C ILE A 312 -1.03 -10.07 0.87
N GLU A 313 -0.98 -11.39 1.05
CA GLU A 313 0.28 -12.15 0.97
C GLU A 313 0.93 -12.10 -0.41
N TRP A 314 0.15 -11.98 -1.49
CA TRP A 314 0.73 -11.89 -2.83
C TRP A 314 1.49 -10.58 -3.08
N TYR A 315 1.15 -9.48 -2.38
CA TYR A 315 1.94 -8.24 -2.44
C TYR A 315 3.35 -8.47 -1.88
N ASP A 316 3.51 -9.33 -0.87
CA ASP A 316 4.82 -9.65 -0.29
C ASP A 316 5.74 -10.35 -1.30
N LEU A 317 5.17 -11.16 -2.19
CA LEU A 317 5.94 -11.87 -3.22
C LEU A 317 6.35 -10.96 -4.38
N VAL A 318 5.67 -9.83 -4.56
CA VAL A 318 5.97 -8.83 -5.58
C VAL A 318 6.86 -7.74 -5.00
N PHE A 319 6.30 -6.92 -4.11
CA PHE A 319 6.94 -5.72 -3.60
C PHE A 319 7.85 -6.00 -2.41
N GLY A 320 7.63 -7.09 -1.66
CA GLY A 320 8.49 -7.46 -0.53
C GLY A 320 9.93 -7.81 -0.92
N LEU A 321 10.24 -7.96 -2.21
CA LEU A 321 11.60 -8.09 -2.71
C LEU A 321 12.32 -6.73 -2.89
N LEU A 322 11.59 -5.63 -2.84
CA LEU A 322 12.12 -4.26 -2.98
C LEU A 322 12.52 -3.71 -1.61
N ASP A 323 13.62 -2.96 -1.55
CA ASP A 323 14.07 -2.34 -0.30
C ASP A 323 13.06 -1.28 0.20
N SER A 324 12.37 -0.61 -0.74
CA SER A 324 11.30 0.36 -0.45
C SER A 324 10.18 -0.22 0.42
N TRP A 325 9.82 -1.49 0.23
CA TRP A 325 8.80 -2.16 1.05
C TRP A 325 9.16 -2.27 2.54
N TRP A 326 10.42 -2.00 2.88
CA TRP A 326 10.96 -2.14 4.22
C TRP A 326 11.63 -0.86 4.76
N CYS A 327 11.47 0.29 4.10
CA CYS A 327 12.13 1.55 4.43
C CYS A 327 11.72 2.14 5.80
N GLY A 328 10.56 1.76 6.35
CA GLY A 328 10.10 2.23 7.65
C GLY A 328 10.49 1.34 8.84
N ALA A 329 10.08 1.75 10.04
CA ALA A 329 10.25 0.99 11.29
C ALA A 329 9.42 -0.31 11.37
N GLY A 330 9.09 -0.95 10.25
CA GLY A 330 8.28 -2.17 10.22
C GLY A 330 7.74 -2.50 8.83
N TYR A 331 6.79 -3.44 8.81
CA TYR A 331 6.08 -3.88 7.60
C TYR A 331 5.41 -2.70 6.85
N ALA A 332 5.39 -2.73 5.51
CA ALA A 332 4.82 -1.67 4.68
C ALA A 332 3.33 -1.43 4.98
N LEU A 333 2.53 -2.51 5.04
CA LEU A 333 1.10 -2.40 5.28
C LEU A 333 0.81 -2.32 6.78
N GLN A 334 -0.05 -1.39 7.16
CA GLN A 334 -0.36 -1.10 8.56
C GLN A 334 -1.87 -1.08 8.80
N PRO A 335 -2.36 -1.59 9.95
CA PRO A 335 -3.79 -1.62 10.22
C PRO A 335 -4.32 -0.20 10.46
N THR A 336 -5.64 0.00 10.33
CA THR A 336 -6.25 1.31 10.55
C THR A 336 -5.90 1.93 11.90
N GLN A 337 -5.79 1.12 12.96
CA GLN A 337 -5.45 1.61 14.30
C GLN A 337 -4.07 2.28 14.33
N PHE A 338 -3.10 1.71 13.62
CA PHE A 338 -1.77 2.30 13.50
C PHE A 338 -1.87 3.69 12.85
N TRP A 339 -2.62 3.81 11.76
CA TRP A 339 -2.80 5.09 11.07
C TRP A 339 -3.51 6.14 11.92
N MET A 340 -4.57 5.77 12.64
CA MET A 340 -5.27 6.69 13.54
C MET A 340 -4.35 7.22 14.65
N GLU A 341 -3.48 6.36 15.18
CA GLU A 341 -2.44 6.77 16.12
C GLU A 341 -1.38 7.66 15.46
N ALA A 342 -0.95 7.34 14.24
CA ALA A 342 0.02 8.14 13.50
C ALA A 342 -0.52 9.56 13.18
N PHE A 343 -1.77 9.69 12.73
CA PHE A 343 -2.43 11.00 12.54
C PHE A 343 -2.48 11.80 13.85
N ARG A 344 -2.86 11.16 14.97
CA ARG A 344 -2.89 11.80 16.29
C ARG A 344 -1.50 12.28 16.72
N ASN A 345 -0.49 11.42 16.58
CA ASN A 345 0.90 11.74 16.94
C ASN A 345 1.49 12.82 16.01
N ALA A 346 0.99 12.92 14.77
CA ALA A 346 1.32 13.98 13.83
C ALA A 346 0.62 15.32 14.11
N GLY A 347 -0.28 15.37 15.10
CA GLY A 347 -0.93 16.60 15.56
C GLY A 347 -2.20 16.98 14.83
N TYR A 348 -2.78 16.10 14.00
CA TYR A 348 -4.10 16.34 13.42
C TYR A 348 -5.14 16.51 14.51
N TYR A 349 -6.15 17.36 14.27
CA TYR A 349 -7.20 17.64 15.25
C TYR A 349 -8.06 16.40 15.50
N ALA A 350 -8.49 15.74 14.42
CA ALA A 350 -9.23 14.50 14.47
C ALA A 350 -8.82 13.58 13.31
N ALA A 351 -9.11 12.29 13.46
CA ALA A 351 -8.88 11.30 12.42
C ALA A 351 -10.01 10.27 12.39
N THR A 352 -10.32 9.78 11.19
CA THR A 352 -11.34 8.75 10.93
C THR A 352 -10.95 7.94 9.68
N PHE A 353 -11.73 6.92 9.34
CA PHE A 353 -11.49 6.09 8.16
C PHE A 353 -12.79 5.51 7.59
N SER A 354 -12.77 5.19 6.29
CA SER A 354 -13.90 4.58 5.59
C SER A 354 -14.20 3.17 6.05
N ARG A 355 -15.47 2.79 6.02
CA ARG A 355 -15.96 1.44 6.33
C ARG A 355 -16.97 1.02 5.28
N GLY A 356 -16.91 -0.23 4.85
CA GLY A 356 -17.95 -0.85 4.05
C GLY A 356 -18.47 -2.13 4.70
N GLN A 357 -19.61 -2.59 4.20
CA GLN A 357 -20.28 -3.80 4.70
C GLN A 357 -19.57 -5.08 4.24
N SER A 358 -19.00 -5.07 3.03
CA SER A 358 -18.26 -6.19 2.46
C SER A 358 -16.82 -6.29 3.00
N GLN A 359 -16.24 -7.49 2.99
CA GLN A 359 -14.84 -7.68 3.40
C GLN A 359 -13.88 -6.95 2.45
N ASP A 360 -14.20 -6.91 1.15
CA ASP A 360 -13.42 -6.22 0.13
C ASP A 360 -13.30 -4.71 0.41
N ALA A 361 -14.39 -4.08 0.86
CA ALA A 361 -14.41 -2.65 1.24
C ALA A 361 -13.53 -2.30 2.45
N ASN A 362 -12.97 -3.31 3.09
CA ASN A 362 -12.15 -3.19 4.28
C ASN A 362 -10.70 -3.63 4.04
N ILE A 363 -10.33 -4.05 2.81
CA ILE A 363 -8.95 -4.38 2.41
C ILE A 363 -8.10 -3.13 2.35
N GLU A 364 -8.53 -2.18 1.51
CA GLU A 364 -7.99 -0.84 1.35
C GLU A 364 -9.01 0.16 1.90
N ARG A 365 -8.54 1.22 2.53
CA ARG A 365 -9.41 2.21 3.18
C ARG A 365 -8.95 3.62 2.91
N LEU A 366 -9.92 4.51 2.87
CA LEU A 366 -9.69 5.95 2.96
C LEU A 366 -9.43 6.29 4.43
N LEU A 367 -8.30 6.90 4.70
CA LEU A 367 -7.84 7.36 6.01
C LEU A 367 -7.84 8.89 5.99
N ILE A 368 -8.55 9.51 6.94
CA ILE A 368 -8.81 10.94 6.93
C ILE A 368 -8.23 11.55 8.19
N GLY A 369 -7.39 12.57 8.04
CA GLY A 369 -6.92 13.42 9.14
C GLY A 369 -7.34 14.87 8.90
N THR A 370 -8.02 15.50 9.86
CA THR A 370 -8.54 16.86 9.72
C THR A 370 -7.80 17.86 10.62
N ASN A 371 -7.73 19.12 10.21
CA ASN A 371 -7.29 20.24 11.07
C ASN A 371 -8.43 20.87 11.89
N PHE A 372 -9.65 20.33 11.76
CA PHE A 372 -10.87 20.78 12.42
C PHE A 372 -11.59 19.62 13.14
N PRO A 373 -12.49 19.91 14.10
CA PRO A 373 -13.25 18.87 14.80
C PRO A 373 -14.16 18.06 13.88
N LEU A 374 -14.24 16.76 14.15
CA LEU A 374 -15.25 15.86 13.59
C LEU A 374 -16.36 15.60 14.61
N SER A 375 -17.53 15.14 14.13
CA SER A 375 -18.62 14.70 15.01
C SER A 375 -18.17 13.55 15.92
N ALA A 376 -18.71 13.49 17.14
CA ALA A 376 -18.31 12.50 18.14
C ALA A 376 -18.58 11.05 17.68
N SER A 377 -19.63 10.85 16.86
CA SER A 377 -19.98 9.57 16.23
C SER A 377 -18.85 9.04 15.33
N LEU A 378 -18.26 9.90 14.49
CA LEU A 378 -17.16 9.54 13.59
C LEU A 378 -15.88 9.17 14.35
N VAL A 379 -15.55 9.94 15.39
CA VAL A 379 -14.34 9.69 16.20
C VAL A 379 -14.48 8.43 17.06
N GLN A 380 -15.65 8.20 17.67
CA GLN A 380 -15.89 7.02 18.51
C GLN A 380 -15.97 5.73 17.68
N GLY A 381 -16.61 5.78 16.51
CA GLY A 381 -16.66 4.63 15.61
C GLY A 381 -15.26 4.16 15.18
N SER A 382 -14.28 5.07 15.15
CA SER A 382 -12.90 4.80 14.75
C SER A 382 -12.08 4.03 15.81
N ARG A 383 -12.66 3.78 16.99
CA ARG A 383 -12.13 2.83 17.99
C ARG A 383 -12.68 1.42 17.71
N CYS A 384 -12.06 0.70 16.78
CA CYS A 384 -12.47 -0.68 16.48
C CYS A 384 -11.96 -1.66 17.56
N PRO A 385 -12.72 -2.69 17.96
CA PRO A 385 -12.18 -3.79 18.75
C PRO A 385 -11.03 -4.48 17.99
N SER A 386 -10.02 -4.94 18.72
CA SER A 386 -8.80 -5.57 18.20
C SER A 386 -9.11 -6.69 17.18
N PRO A 387 -8.47 -6.72 15.99
CA PRO A 387 -8.73 -7.74 14.99
C PRO A 387 -8.39 -9.15 15.50
N ARG A 388 -9.24 -10.14 15.20
CA ARG A 388 -8.86 -11.56 15.26
C ARG A 388 -8.14 -11.89 13.95
N GLY A 389 -6.82 -12.02 14.00
CA GLY A 389 -5.94 -12.13 12.83
C GLY A 389 -5.15 -10.83 12.64
N GLY A 390 -4.18 -10.58 13.53
CA GLY A 390 -3.38 -9.36 13.49
C GLY A 390 -2.29 -9.43 12.41
N LEU A 391 -1.97 -8.26 11.84
CA LEU A 391 -0.71 -8.05 11.12
C LEU A 391 0.48 -8.43 12.03
N PRO A 392 1.62 -8.88 11.46
CA PRO A 392 2.79 -9.24 12.27
C PRO A 392 3.20 -8.06 13.16
N ARG A 393 3.49 -8.34 14.44
CA ARG A 393 3.92 -7.31 15.39
C ARG A 393 5.25 -6.71 14.94
N VAL A 394 5.35 -5.38 15.02
CA VAL A 394 6.52 -4.58 14.67
C VAL A 394 7.83 -5.12 15.30
N ASP A 395 7.72 -5.69 16.50
CA ASP A 395 8.88 -6.17 17.28
C ASP A 395 9.59 -7.39 16.66
N SER A 396 8.95 -8.18 15.79
CA SER A 396 9.55 -9.40 15.22
C SER A 396 10.63 -9.14 14.16
N TYR A 397 10.84 -7.89 13.77
CA TYR A 397 11.81 -7.50 12.73
C TYR A 397 13.12 -6.91 13.29
N MET A 398 13.20 -6.66 14.60
CA MET A 398 14.36 -6.04 15.27
C MET A 398 15.14 -7.02 16.16
N ASP A 399 14.52 -8.12 16.62
CA ASP A 399 15.15 -9.09 17.51
C ASP A 399 15.83 -10.23 16.73
N GLY A 400 17.02 -9.95 16.19
CA GLY A 400 17.83 -10.99 15.55
C GLY A 400 19.24 -10.60 15.13
N LEU A 401 19.65 -9.35 15.35
CA LEU A 401 21.02 -8.91 15.08
C LEU A 401 21.82 -8.89 16.38
N ASP A 402 22.80 -9.78 16.45
CA ASP A 402 23.82 -9.84 17.50
C ASP A 402 24.47 -8.44 17.68
N LYS A 403 24.52 -7.95 18.92
CA LYS A 403 24.94 -6.58 19.27
C LYS A 403 26.39 -6.26 18.87
N ASN A 404 27.18 -7.27 18.52
CA ASN A 404 28.56 -7.10 18.06
C ASN A 404 28.71 -6.88 16.54
N ALA A 405 27.64 -7.02 15.73
CA ALA A 405 27.67 -6.73 14.29
C ALA A 405 27.38 -5.25 13.95
N GLN A 406 26.99 -4.43 14.94
CA GLN A 406 26.67 -3.01 14.73
C GLN A 406 27.91 -2.13 14.53
N SER A 407 29.10 -2.59 14.90
CA SER A 407 30.32 -1.77 14.84
C SER A 407 31.07 -1.81 13.49
N SER A 408 30.73 -2.71 12.55
CA SER A 408 31.41 -2.78 11.24
C SER A 408 30.53 -2.37 10.04
N MET A 409 29.24 -2.09 10.26
CA MET A 409 28.32 -1.64 9.21
C MET A 409 28.33 -0.12 8.97
N VAL A 410 28.84 0.67 9.92
CA VAL A 410 28.90 2.15 9.79
C VAL A 410 30.01 2.59 8.82
N ASP A 411 31.07 1.79 8.64
CA ASP A 411 32.19 2.13 7.76
C ASP A 411 31.99 1.71 6.30
N LEU A 412 31.12 0.73 6.02
CA LEU A 412 30.80 0.30 4.65
C LEU A 412 29.86 1.28 3.92
N TYR A 413 29.02 2.02 4.65
CA TYR A 413 28.13 3.03 4.05
C TYR A 413 28.83 4.35 3.65
N ARG A 414 30.07 4.61 4.10
CA ARG A 414 30.82 5.82 3.73
C ARG A 414 31.59 5.70 2.41
N VAL A 415 31.79 4.48 1.90
CA VAL A 415 32.57 4.25 0.66
C VAL A 415 31.68 4.22 -0.59
N ALA A 416 30.39 3.86 -0.46
CA ALA A 416 29.46 3.82 -1.59
C ALA A 416 28.87 5.20 -1.98
N ALA A 417 28.99 6.22 -1.13
CA ALA A 417 28.46 7.57 -1.39
C ALA A 417 29.40 8.49 -2.19
N ARG A 418 30.41 7.93 -2.89
CA ARG A 418 31.39 8.68 -3.69
C ARG A 418 31.71 8.04 -5.06
N ALA A 419 30.87 7.14 -5.56
CA ALA A 419 31.02 6.56 -6.90
C ALA A 419 29.90 7.01 -7.83
#